data_AF-A0A959SQI9-F1
#
_entry.id   AF-A0A959SQI9-F1
#
_cell.length_a   1.000
_cell.length_b   1.000
_cell.length_c   1.000
_cell.angle_alpha   90.00
_cell.angle_beta   90.00
_cell.angle_gamma   90.00
#
_symmetry.space_group_name_H-M   'P 1'
#
loop_
_entity.id
_entity.type
_entity.pdbx_description
1 polymer ?
#
loop_
_entity_poly.entity_id
_entity_poly.type
_entity_poly.pdbx_seq_one_letter_code
_entity_poly.pdbx_strand_id
1 'polypeptide(L)'
;MSPIKTFLLLLAAGPVLMSTGCSRPLLGGSAGEGSIEYAISFPGMDPDGLMADILPTKAVLSFDQEHQSLDLSAGMGIFKTSMVVNTPKKVVDYHMSIMGKSLVASMGRRDLQ
;
A
#
# COMPACT_ATOMS: atom_id res chain seq x y z
N MET A 1 55.44 18.29 -35.95
CA MET A 1 54.25 18.68 -35.16
C MET A 1 54.14 17.76 -33.96
N SER A 2 54.17 18.32 -32.74
CA SER A 2 54.39 17.55 -31.51
C SER A 2 53.09 16.94 -30.96
N PRO A 3 53.06 15.64 -30.60
CA PRO A 3 51.87 14.92 -30.10
C PRO A 3 51.39 15.39 -28.71
N ILE A 4 52.17 16.25 -28.05
CA ILE A 4 51.89 16.81 -26.73
C ILE A 4 50.67 17.73 -26.69
N LYS A 5 50.40 18.49 -27.77
CA LYS A 5 49.24 19.41 -27.80
C LYS A 5 47.90 18.68 -27.94
N THR A 6 47.89 17.51 -28.59
CA THR A 6 46.69 16.70 -28.79
C THR A 6 46.28 15.96 -27.51
N PHE A 7 47.27 15.55 -26.70
CA PHE A 7 47.02 14.87 -25.43
C PHE A 7 46.44 15.81 -24.36
N LEU A 8 46.85 17.09 -24.36
CA LEU A 8 46.33 18.09 -23.43
C LEU A 8 44.86 18.46 -23.68
N LEU A 9 44.41 18.34 -24.94
CA LEU A 9 43.04 18.70 -25.34
C LEU A 9 42.02 17.58 -25.03
N LEU A 10 42.46 16.31 -24.99
CA LEU A 10 41.61 15.19 -24.53
C LEU A 10 41.42 15.18 -23.01
N LEU A 11 42.40 15.65 -22.24
CA LEU A 11 42.33 15.64 -20.77
C LEU A 11 41.37 16.69 -20.19
N ALA A 12 41.07 17.75 -20.95
CA ALA A 12 40.15 18.80 -20.54
C ALA A 12 38.67 18.51 -20.88
N ALA A 13 38.40 17.59 -21.82
CA ALA A 13 37.03 17.23 -22.23
C ALA A 13 36.45 16.03 -21.47
N GLY A 14 37.29 15.26 -20.77
CA GLY A 14 36.89 14.05 -20.04
C GLY A 14 36.00 14.26 -18.80
N PRO A 15 36.17 15.30 -17.95
CA PRO A 15 35.45 15.34 -16.68
C PRO A 15 34.02 15.87 -16.79
N VAL A 16 33.63 16.48 -17.91
CA VAL A 16 32.30 17.14 -18.05
C VAL A 16 31.16 16.15 -18.30
N LEU A 17 31.46 14.95 -18.82
CA LEU A 17 30.45 13.95 -19.15
C LEU A 17 30.08 13.02 -17.98
N MET A 18 30.75 13.12 -16.83
CA MET A 18 30.50 12.25 -15.66
C MET A 18 29.57 12.87 -14.60
N SER A 19 29.13 14.13 -14.75
CA SER A 19 28.27 14.81 -13.78
C SER A 19 26.76 14.75 -14.09
N THR A 20 26.36 14.07 -15.17
CA THR A 20 24.94 13.79 -15.46
C THR A 20 24.50 12.39 -15.00
N GLY A 21 25.16 11.88 -13.95
CA GLY A 21 24.65 10.76 -13.17
C GLY A 21 23.31 11.15 -12.55
N CYS A 22 22.24 10.86 -13.26
CA CYS A 22 20.86 11.08 -12.86
C CYS A 22 20.56 10.18 -11.64
N SER A 23 20.92 10.65 -10.44
CA SER A 23 20.46 10.12 -9.16
C SER A 23 18.99 10.47 -8.97
N ARG A 24 18.14 9.99 -9.88
CA ARG A 24 16.71 9.90 -9.62
C ARG A 24 16.55 8.74 -8.65
N PRO A 25 16.16 8.97 -7.39
CA PRO A 25 15.64 7.88 -6.58
C PRO A 25 14.44 7.30 -7.35
N LEU A 26 14.61 6.10 -7.90
CA LEU A 26 13.58 5.37 -8.64
C LEU A 26 12.32 5.10 -7.78
N LEU A 27 12.39 5.39 -6.48
CA LEU A 27 11.33 5.35 -5.47
C LEU A 27 11.41 6.59 -4.54
N GLY A 28 11.57 7.77 -5.11
CA GLY A 28 11.85 9.04 -4.42
C GLY A 28 10.68 9.80 -3.82
N GLY A 29 9.60 9.14 -3.43
CA GLY A 29 8.51 9.76 -2.70
C GLY A 29 8.07 8.80 -1.62
N SER A 30 8.10 9.24 -0.36
CA SER A 30 7.24 8.63 0.65
C SER A 30 5.83 8.65 0.07
N ALA A 31 5.25 7.48 -0.22
CA ALA A 31 3.88 7.42 -0.71
C ALA A 31 2.98 7.99 0.38
N GLY A 32 2.58 9.25 0.23
CA GLY A 32 1.71 9.95 1.19
C GLY A 32 0.27 9.46 1.13
N GLU A 33 -0.07 8.73 0.06
CA GLU A 33 -1.35 8.09 -0.19
C GLU A 33 -1.15 6.84 -1.07
N GLY A 34 -2.09 5.90 -1.02
CA GLY A 34 -2.03 4.70 -1.84
C GLY A 34 -3.08 3.66 -1.48
N SER A 35 -3.04 2.55 -2.22
CA SER A 35 -3.86 1.37 -1.95
C SER A 35 -3.02 0.10 -2.11
N ILE A 36 -3.19 -0.85 -1.21
CA ILE A 36 -2.50 -2.14 -1.20
C ILE A 36 -3.56 -3.24 -1.24
N GLU A 37 -3.50 -4.06 -2.29
CA GLU A 37 -4.34 -5.24 -2.42
C GLU A 37 -3.60 -6.47 -1.87
N TYR A 38 -4.17 -7.10 -0.85
CA TYR A 38 -3.66 -8.32 -0.24
C TYR A 38 -4.46 -9.52 -0.73
N ALA A 39 -3.79 -10.54 -1.25
CA ALA A 39 -4.40 -11.84 -1.51
C ALA A 39 -4.47 -12.65 -0.21
N ILE A 40 -5.65 -13.20 0.10
CA ILE A 40 -5.91 -14.03 1.28
C ILE A 40 -6.12 -15.46 0.82
N SER A 41 -5.40 -16.40 1.44
CA SER A 41 -5.51 -17.83 1.16
C SER A 41 -5.70 -18.62 2.46
N PHE A 42 -6.38 -19.77 2.34
CA PHE A 42 -6.75 -20.62 3.47
C PHE A 42 -6.19 -22.04 3.26
N PRO A 43 -4.90 -22.28 3.54
CA PRO A 43 -4.20 -23.52 3.15
C PRO A 43 -4.69 -24.78 3.88
N GLY A 44 -5.45 -24.63 4.97
CA GLY A 44 -6.04 -25.74 5.72
C GLY A 44 -7.51 -26.03 5.38
N MET A 45 -8.10 -25.31 4.42
CA MET A 45 -9.49 -25.54 4.00
C MET A 45 -9.51 -26.41 2.75
N ASP A 46 -10.47 -27.33 2.67
CA ASP A 46 -10.77 -28.06 1.45
C ASP A 46 -11.20 -27.07 0.35
N PRO A 47 -10.44 -26.94 -0.76
CA PRO A 47 -10.77 -26.02 -1.84
C PRO A 47 -12.11 -26.36 -2.53
N ASP A 48 -12.55 -27.63 -2.47
CA ASP A 48 -13.83 -28.07 -3.04
C ASP A 48 -14.95 -28.07 -1.97
N GLY A 49 -14.65 -27.60 -0.77
CA GLY A 49 -15.62 -27.46 0.31
C GLY A 49 -16.67 -26.42 -0.01
N LEU A 50 -17.92 -26.69 0.37
CA LEU A 50 -19.08 -25.79 0.15
C LEU A 50 -18.84 -24.34 0.63
N MET A 51 -17.96 -24.14 1.61
CA MET A 51 -17.64 -22.84 2.20
C MET A 51 -16.47 -22.11 1.53
N ALA A 52 -15.69 -22.77 0.66
CA ALA A 52 -14.48 -22.21 0.06
C ALA A 52 -14.80 -20.95 -0.78
N ASP A 53 -15.90 -21.00 -1.54
CA ASP A 53 -16.37 -19.89 -2.38
C ASP A 53 -16.93 -18.70 -1.58
N ILE A 54 -17.25 -18.91 -0.30
CA ILE A 54 -17.79 -17.87 0.57
C ILE A 54 -16.66 -17.07 1.23
N LEU A 55 -15.43 -17.58 1.25
CA LEU A 55 -14.32 -16.91 1.92
C LEU A 55 -13.84 -15.65 1.18
N PRO A 56 -13.26 -14.70 1.92
CA PRO A 56 -12.64 -13.54 1.30
C PRO A 56 -11.34 -13.94 0.61
N THR A 57 -11.19 -13.62 -0.66
CA THR A 57 -9.95 -13.87 -1.40
C THR A 57 -9.00 -12.68 -1.35
N LYS A 58 -9.51 -11.49 -0.97
CA LYS A 58 -8.80 -10.22 -1.07
C LYS A 58 -9.16 -9.29 0.09
N ALA A 59 -8.20 -8.48 0.50
CA ALA A 59 -8.42 -7.29 1.33
C ALA A 59 -7.73 -6.08 0.68
N VAL A 60 -8.32 -4.91 0.81
CA VAL A 60 -7.79 -3.66 0.26
C VAL A 60 -7.51 -2.71 1.40
N LEU A 61 -6.25 -2.33 1.56
CA LEU A 61 -5.84 -1.28 2.50
C LEU A 61 -5.63 0.01 1.70
N SER A 62 -6.47 1.01 1.91
CA SER A 62 -6.28 2.35 1.36
C SER A 62 -5.77 3.28 2.45
N PHE A 63 -4.84 4.17 2.14
CA PHE A 63 -4.26 5.08 3.12
C PHE A 63 -3.94 6.43 2.52
N ASP A 64 -4.00 7.45 3.37
CA ASP A 64 -3.44 8.78 3.17
C ASP A 64 -2.77 9.27 4.48
N GLN A 65 -2.43 10.56 4.57
CA GLN A 65 -1.76 11.14 5.75
C GLN A 65 -2.64 11.15 7.01
N GLU A 66 -3.96 11.16 6.85
CA GLU A 66 -4.93 11.33 7.93
C GLU A 66 -5.76 10.07 8.18
N HIS A 67 -6.03 9.28 7.14
CA HIS A 67 -6.95 8.17 7.15
C HIS A 67 -6.31 6.88 6.65
N GLN A 68 -6.74 5.76 7.20
CA GLN A 68 -6.45 4.43 6.69
C GLN A 68 -7.73 3.60 6.72
N SER A 69 -8.07 2.92 5.63
CA SER A 69 -9.20 1.99 5.56
C SER A 69 -8.74 0.61 5.17
N LEU A 70 -9.14 -0.41 5.93
CA LEU A 70 -8.97 -1.81 5.55
C LEU A 70 -10.34 -2.40 5.23
N ASP A 71 -10.54 -2.73 3.97
CA ASP A 71 -11.79 -3.27 3.44
C ASP A 71 -11.63 -4.74 3.07
N LEU A 72 -12.58 -5.56 3.51
CA LEU A 72 -12.65 -6.98 3.21
C LEU A 72 -14.10 -7.40 2.95
N SER A 73 -14.30 -8.21 1.92
CA SER A 73 -15.62 -8.72 1.52
C SER A 73 -15.53 -10.20 1.20
N ALA A 74 -16.57 -10.94 1.59
CA ALA A 74 -16.67 -12.37 1.43
C ALA A 74 -18.09 -12.76 0.95
N GLY A 75 -18.24 -13.95 0.36
CA GLY A 75 -19.53 -14.50 -0.05
C GLY A 75 -20.31 -13.57 -0.97
N MET A 76 -19.64 -13.00 -1.98
CA MET A 76 -20.22 -12.00 -2.91
C MET A 76 -20.83 -10.77 -2.19
N GLY A 77 -20.33 -10.42 -1.01
CA GLY A 77 -20.81 -9.28 -0.23
C GLY A 77 -21.86 -9.61 0.82
N ILE A 78 -22.14 -10.89 1.06
CA ILE A 78 -22.92 -11.36 2.22
C ILE A 78 -22.25 -10.91 3.52
N PHE A 79 -20.92 -10.94 3.55
CA PHE A 79 -20.11 -10.43 4.64
C PHE A 79 -19.21 -9.30 4.12
N LYS A 80 -19.28 -8.14 4.77
CA LYS A 80 -18.39 -7.01 4.52
C LYS A 80 -17.89 -6.46 5.84
N THR A 81 -16.61 -6.18 5.91
CA THR A 81 -16.00 -5.48 7.03
C THR A 81 -15.13 -4.36 6.49
N SER A 82 -15.17 -3.21 7.18
CA SER A 82 -14.31 -2.07 6.92
C SER A 82 -13.83 -1.52 8.25
N MET A 83 -12.54 -1.33 8.39
CA MET A 83 -11.95 -0.65 9.54
C MET A 83 -11.34 0.66 9.06
N VAL A 84 -11.82 1.78 9.59
CA VAL A 84 -11.34 3.12 9.23
C VAL A 84 -10.65 3.74 10.43
N VAL A 85 -9.38 4.06 10.28
CA VAL A 85 -8.56 4.74 11.29
C VAL A 85 -8.50 6.22 10.93
N ASN A 86 -8.94 7.08 11.84
CA ASN A 86 -8.69 8.51 11.77
C ASN A 86 -7.49 8.84 12.66
N THR A 87 -6.33 9.04 12.04
CA THR A 87 -5.05 9.26 12.74
C THR A 87 -5.05 10.57 13.56
N PRO A 88 -5.53 11.71 13.03
CA PRO A 88 -5.61 12.95 13.80
C PRO A 88 -6.46 12.84 15.07
N LYS A 89 -7.63 12.20 14.97
CA LYS A 89 -8.58 12.05 16.08
C LYS A 89 -8.26 10.86 16.99
N LYS A 90 -7.43 9.92 16.54
CA LYS A 90 -7.09 8.67 17.23
C LYS A 90 -8.35 7.87 17.56
N VAL A 91 -9.19 7.73 16.54
CA VAL A 91 -10.45 6.99 16.56
C VAL A 91 -10.39 5.92 15.48
N VAL A 92 -10.96 4.76 15.78
CA VAL A 92 -11.13 3.66 14.83
C VAL A 92 -12.61 3.35 14.71
N ASP A 93 -13.15 3.47 13.50
CA ASP A 93 -14.51 3.09 13.18
C ASP A 93 -14.51 1.71 12.52
N TYR A 94 -15.17 0.75 13.15
CA TYR A 94 -15.33 -0.60 12.65
C TYR A 94 -16.74 -0.80 12.13
N HIS A 95 -16.85 -0.98 10.82
CA HIS A 95 -18.09 -1.25 10.10
C HIS A 95 -18.14 -2.72 9.74
N MET A 96 -19.20 -3.40 10.16
CA MET A 96 -19.46 -4.78 9.78
C MET A 96 -20.87 -4.90 9.23
N SER A 97 -21.03 -5.58 8.10
CA SER A 97 -22.33 -5.88 7.49
C SER A 97 -22.43 -7.36 7.21
N ILE A 98 -23.52 -7.97 7.70
CA ILE A 98 -23.85 -9.38 7.50
C ILE A 98 -25.28 -9.45 6.99
N MET A 99 -25.48 -9.99 5.79
CA MET A 99 -26.80 -10.20 5.18
C MET A 99 -27.70 -8.95 5.22
N GLY A 100 -27.11 -7.77 4.97
CA GLY A 100 -27.83 -6.48 4.96
C GLY A 100 -28.10 -5.88 6.34
N LYS A 101 -27.70 -6.54 7.43
CA LYS A 101 -27.67 -5.93 8.78
C LYS A 101 -26.29 -5.35 9.02
N SER A 102 -26.22 -4.08 9.41
CA SER A 102 -24.97 -3.39 9.70
C SER A 102 -24.80 -3.12 11.19
N LEU A 103 -23.55 -3.16 11.63
CA LEU A 103 -23.08 -2.72 12.93
C LEU A 103 -21.94 -1.75 12.70
N VAL A 104 -21.95 -0.65 13.45
CA VAL A 104 -20.85 0.32 13.47
C VAL A 104 -20.43 0.49 14.92
N ALA A 105 -19.14 0.28 15.18
CA ALA A 105 -18.53 0.52 16.47
C ALA A 105 -17.45 1.58 16.31
N SER A 106 -17.56 2.67 17.07
CA SER A 106 -16.53 3.72 17.12
C SER A 106 -15.73 3.54 18.39
N MET A 107 -14.40 3.41 18.25
CA MET A 107 -13.46 3.14 19.34
C MET A 107 -12.52 4.32 19.48
N GLY A 108 -12.56 4.97 20.64
CA GLY A 108 -11.62 6.04 20.98
C GLY A 108 -10.36 5.51 21.64
N ARG A 109 -9.43 6.40 22.00
CA ARG A 109 -8.17 6.02 22.67
C ARG A 109 -8.31 5.13 23.91
N ARG A 110 -9.40 5.28 24.67
CA ARG A 110 -9.63 4.50 25.90
C ARG A 110 -10.04 3.06 25.62
N ASP A 111 -10.59 2.80 24.44
CA ASP A 111 -11.11 1.49 24.04
C ASP A 111 -10.06 0.66 23.30
N LEU A 112 -8.91 1.27 22.96
CA LEU A 112 -7.80 0.70 22.19
C LEU A 112 -6.57 0.37 23.05
N GLN A 113 -6.67 0.47 24.38
CA GLN A 113 -5.58 0.23 25.34
C GLN A 113 -5.77 -1.05 26.13
#